data_AF-A0A1D7XT44-F1
#
_entry.id   AF-A0A1D7XT44-F1
#
_cell.length_a   1.000
_cell.length_b   1.000
_cell.length_c   1.000
_cell.angle_alpha   90.00
_cell.angle_beta   90.00
_cell.angle_gamma   90.00
#
_symmetry.space_group_name_H-M   'P 1'
#
loop_
_entity.id
_entity.type
_entity.pdbx_description
1 polymer ?
#
loop_
_entity_poly.entity_id
_entity_poly.type
_entity_poly.pdbx_seq_one_letter_code
_entity_poly.pdbx_strand_id
1 'polypeptide(L)' 'MSAKLSGEVIFKVTFDQHGFPIGMYTTAAIIHMCAEQIHARSPFNNPNKPKKLDNFKVELISKKVI' A
#
# COMPACT_ATOMS: atom_id res chain seq x y z
N MET A 1 -10.81 21.65 -13.99
CA MET A 1 -9.86 21.37 -15.09
C MET A 1 -9.23 20.01 -14.82
N SER A 2 -9.18 19.11 -15.80
CA SER A 2 -8.60 17.77 -15.64
C SER A 2 -7.64 17.51 -16.79
N ALA A 3 -6.43 17.02 -16.47
CA ALA A 3 -5.43 16.61 -17.44
C ALA A 3 -5.39 15.07 -17.51
N LYS A 4 -5.35 14.52 -18.72
CA LYS A 4 -5.16 13.07 -18.91
C LYS A 4 -3.66 12.78 -18.83
N LEU A 5 -3.23 12.19 -17.71
CA LEU A 5 -1.85 11.78 -17.48
C LEU A 5 -1.75 10.26 -17.57
N SER A 6 -0.62 9.75 -18.06
CA SER A 6 -0.29 8.32 -18.01
C SER A 6 0.88 8.13 -17.06
N GLY A 7 0.90 7.08 -16.26
CA GLY A 7 2.03 6.87 -15.37
C GLY A 7 2.10 5.49 -14.74
N GLU A 8 3.27 5.20 -14.19
CA GLU A 8 3.59 4.00 -13.44
C GLU A 8 4.17 4.42 -12.08
N VAL A 9 3.73 3.72 -11.04
CA VAL A 9 4.19 3.94 -9.66
C VAL A 9 4.46 2.57 -9.05
N ILE A 10 5.68 2.35 -8.57
CA ILE A 10 6.10 1.07 -7.99
C ILE A 10 6.36 1.26 -6.50
N PHE A 11 5.55 0.59 -5.69
CA PHE A 11 5.75 0.52 -4.24
C PHE A 11 6.39 -0.82 -3.87
N LYS A 12 7.43 -0.77 -3.05
CA LYS A 12 7.94 -1.92 -2.32
C LYS A 12 7.35 -1.89 -0.92
N VAL A 13 6.63 -2.94 -0.56
CA VAL A 13 6.10 -3.13 0.79
C VAL A 13 6.82 -4.31 1.41
N THR A 14 7.41 -4.09 2.58
CA THR A 14 8.00 -5.14 3.40
C THR A 14 7.34 -5.13 4.76
N PHE A 15 7.06 -6.30 5.30
CA PHE A 15 6.49 -6.45 6.63
C PHE A 15 7.33 -7.44 7.42
N ASP A 16 7.39 -7.24 8.73
CA ASP A 16 8.05 -8.15 9.66
C ASP A 16 7.09 -8.58 10.77
N GLN A 17 7.20 -9.83 11.20
CA GLN A 17 6.43 -10.42 12.30
C GLN A 17 4.90 -10.16 12.27
N HIS A 18 4.30 -10.02 11.09
CA HIS A 18 2.85 -9.84 10.96
C HIS A 18 2.12 -11.18 10.91
N GLY A 19 1.13 -11.37 11.78
CA GLY A 19 0.30 -12.56 11.79
C GLY A 19 -0.73 -12.55 10.66
N PHE A 20 -0.47 -13.30 9.58
CA PHE A 20 -1.46 -13.56 8.53
C PHE A 20 -2.19 -14.88 8.79
N PRO A 21 -3.48 -14.98 8.42
CA PRO A 21 -4.17 -16.26 8.43
C PRO A 21 -3.49 -17.23 7.45
N ILE A 22 -3.27 -18.47 7.89
CA ILE A 22 -2.65 -19.53 7.09
C ILE A 22 -3.75 -20.34 6.39
N GLY A 23 -3.67 -20.47 5.06
CA GLY A 23 -4.61 -21.24 4.25
C GLY A 23 -4.77 -20.72 2.82
N MET A 24 -5.88 -21.05 2.18
CA MET A 24 -6.15 -20.71 0.77
C MET A 24 -6.10 -19.20 0.49
N TYR A 25 -6.47 -18.38 1.48
CA TYR A 25 -6.58 -16.93 1.32
C TYR A 25 -5.38 -16.14 1.86
N THR A 26 -4.31 -16.79 2.29
CA THR A 26 -3.12 -16.10 2.86
C THR A 26 -2.57 -15.05 1.92
N THR A 27 -2.39 -15.38 0.64
CA THR A 27 -1.88 -14.43 -0.37
C THR A 27 -2.79 -13.22 -0.56
N ALA A 28 -4.11 -13.44 -0.58
CA ALA A 28 -5.08 -12.36 -0.70
C ALA A 28 -5.04 -11.43 0.53
N ALA A 29 -4.93 -12.00 1.74
CA ALA A 29 -4.77 -11.23 2.97
C ALA A 29 -3.48 -10.40 2.96
N ILE A 30 -2.36 -10.97 2.50
CA ILE A 30 -1.08 -10.25 2.35
C ILE A 30 -1.24 -9.06 1.39
N ILE A 31 -1.80 -9.28 0.20
CA ILE A 31 -2.00 -8.23 -0.80
C ILE A 31 -2.91 -7.14 -0.26
N HIS A 32 -4.02 -7.52 0.38
CA HIS A 32 -4.97 -6.58 0.98
C HIS A 32 -4.30 -5.69 2.03
N MET A 33 -3.59 -6.29 3.00
CA MET A 33 -2.88 -5.53 4.03
C MET A 33 -1.80 -4.62 3.44
N CYS A 34 -1.03 -5.08 2.45
CA CYS A 34 -0.05 -4.23 1.77
C CYS A 34 -0.71 -3.02 1.08
N ALA A 35 -1.84 -3.21 0.42
CA ALA A 35 -2.60 -2.12 -0.21
C ALA A 35 -3.14 -1.12 0.82
N GLU A 36 -3.67 -1.60 1.95
CA GLU A 36 -4.09 -0.74 3.06
C GLU A 36 -2.93 0.09 3.62
N GLN A 37 -1.76 -0.52 3.77
CA GLN A 37 -0.59 0.19 4.30
C GLN A 37 -0.01 1.23 3.34
N ILE A 38 -0.18 1.04 2.03
CA ILE A 38 0.08 2.07 1.02
C ILE A 38 -0.95 3.21 1.18
N HIS A 39 -2.23 2.89 1.29
CA HIS A 39 -3.30 3.89 1.46
C HIS A 39 -3.16 4.69 2.77
N ALA A 40 -2.83 4.05 3.89
CA ALA A 40 -2.58 4.69 5.17
C ALA A 40 -1.49 5.79 5.08
N ARG A 41 -0.49 5.59 4.21
CA ARG A 41 0.63 6.52 3.97
C ARG A 41 0.40 7.50 2.82
N SER A 42 -0.76 7.43 2.16
CA SER A 42 -1.15 8.38 1.12
C SER A 42 -1.15 9.82 1.65
N PRO A 43 -0.80 10.84 0.85
CA PRO A 43 -0.86 12.24 1.28
C PRO A 43 -2.30 12.77 1.44
N PHE A 44 -3.31 12.08 0.92
CA PHE A 44 -4.71 12.55 0.98
C PHE A 44 -5.28 12.50 2.39
N ASN A 45 -5.75 13.61 2.95
CA ASN A 45 -6.39 13.57 4.26
C ASN A 45 -7.81 12.96 4.14
N ASN A 46 -8.02 11.77 4.70
CA ASN A 46 -9.31 11.07 4.69
C ASN A 46 -9.58 10.54 6.11
N PRO A 47 -10.75 10.85 6.70
CA PRO A 47 -11.11 10.38 8.05
C PRO A 47 -11.17 8.85 8.17
N ASN A 48 -11.45 8.14 7.06
CA ASN A 48 -11.55 6.67 7.02
C ASN A 48 -10.24 6.01 6.58
N LYS A 49 -9.09 6.67 6.79
CA LYS A 49 -7.80 6.09 6.46
C LYS A 49 -7.49 4.88 7.36
N PRO A 50 -6.97 3.78 6.79
CA PRO A 50 -6.48 2.68 7.59
C PRO A 50 -5.37 3.14 8.54
N LYS A 51 -5.25 2.48 9.70
CA LYS A 51 -4.18 2.76 10.64
C LYS A 51 -2.83 2.36 10.04
N LYS A 52 -1.83 3.24 10.18
CA LYS A 52 -0.44 2.91 9.88
C LYS A 52 0.07 1.88 10.88
N LEU A 53 0.54 0.75 10.37
CA LEU A 53 1.21 -0.27 11.17
C LEU A 53 2.73 -0.03 11.10
N ASP A 54 3.39 -0.12 12.26
CA ASP A 54 4.82 0.18 12.41
C ASP A 54 5.71 -0.93 11.85
N ASN A 55 5.22 -2.17 11.86
CA ASN A 55 5.91 -3.34 11.32
C ASN A 55 5.80 -3.45 9.79
N PHE A 56 5.11 -2.51 9.12
CA PHE A 56 5.10 -2.39 7.66
C PHE A 56 5.96 -1.20 7.22
N LYS A 57 6.91 -1.46 6.35
CA LYS A 57 7.69 -0.44 5.65
C LYS A 57 7.19 -0.35 4.21
N VAL A 58 6.83 0.85 3.79
CA VAL A 58 6.38 1.13 2.42
C VAL A 58 7.34 2.14 1.82
N GLU A 59 7.94 1.76 0.68
CA GLU A 59 8.92 2.55 -0.03
C GLU A 59 8.44 2.78 -1.46
N LEU A 60 8.47 4.03 -1.92
CA LEU A 60 8.21 4.37 -3.33
C LEU A 60 9.52 4.17 -4.10
N ILE A 61 9.59 3.13 -4.91
CA ILE A 61 10.80 2.75 -5.64
C ILE A 61 10.91 3.50 -6.96
N SER A 62 9.78 3.66 -7.66
CA SER A 62 9.73 4.35 -8.94
C SER A 62 8.44 5.13 -9.08
N LYS A 63 8.53 6.31 -9.68
CA LYS A 63 7.40 7.15 -10.06
C LYS A 63 7.69 7.77 -11.41
N LYS A 64 6.98 7.29 -12.43
CA LYS A 64 7.03 7.83 -13.79
C LYS A 64 5.64 8.33 -14.15
N VAL A 65 5.45 9.64 -14.26
CA VAL A 65 4.18 10.25 -14.69
C VAL A 65 4.49 11.09 -15.92
N ILE A 66 3.70 10.92 -16.98
CA ILE A 66 3.82 11.52 -18.31
C ILE A 66 2.55 12.32 -18.58
#